data_AF-A0A7S4IV61-F1
#
_entry.id   AF-A0A7S4IV61-F1
#
_cell.length_a   1.000
_cell.length_b   1.000
_cell.length_c   1.000
_cell.angle_alpha   90.00
_cell.angle_beta   90.00
_cell.angle_gamma   90.00
#
_symmetry.space_group_name_H-M   'P 1'
#
loop_
_entity.id
_entity.type
_entity.pdbx_description
1 polymer ?
#
loop_
_entity_poly.entity_id
_entity_poly.type
_entity_poly.pdbx_seq_one_letter_code
_entity_poly.pdbx_strand_id
1 'polypeptide(L)'
;RELFRVCCQIRGALMFYEILGSKGEQPFPFMTIPLQENQLGQQMKWTKRRCFIGTGTEYLAFDLNSKLPQPLFTLDNSPAQIICTDEDLLLVSGRVGVFVDFEGQITRGSIAWGSPPVSVQYSAPYIVALLLGGNIEVHNIHNQVKVQTLSYSQRFRHISPGELLLMATRDQIYCLKAKEMEEQLDQLIQLQHSKEAIDLAKVVWAEEPQRLRGFYTRAGLAWFAQGKFDQAFPVLMGSSIDLRELILLFPEYTPDDKSFTGEYNYKLDSKIDYTQAKKALLQFLVTKRNRTLVPPILKWTDTALLQLYIEFDDTKVDEILENSDYISFVEAEKCLQNSGASHHLAKFYKKNLRIQEALECMKKIGVEQIVNTGYDPLDDAIELLVQCKDSQLVFEYGKWAMKQDPSRAIKIFSDPSRECTLEHKEVLLFLQEFGKYYQIEYMGYLIFVAGSTDPELHTQLGIYCIDLLQEANQ
;
A
#
# COMPACT_ATOMS: atom_id res chain seq x y z
N ARG A 1 18.82 -46.61 -13.58
CA ARG A 1 17.84 -47.10 -14.58
C ARG A 1 16.50 -46.49 -14.19
N GLU A 2 15.90 -45.67 -15.03
CA GLU A 2 14.56 -45.17 -14.75
C GLU A 2 13.54 -46.30 -14.97
N LEU A 3 12.63 -46.46 -14.03
CA LEU A 3 11.52 -47.41 -14.12
C LEU A 3 10.30 -46.64 -14.60
N PHE A 4 9.82 -46.95 -15.79
CA PHE A 4 8.56 -46.45 -16.31
C PHE A 4 7.47 -47.46 -16.07
N ARG A 5 6.27 -46.99 -15.75
CA ARG A 5 5.08 -47.83 -15.69
C ARG A 5 4.18 -47.43 -16.85
N VAL A 6 3.53 -48.41 -17.48
CA VAL A 6 2.48 -48.19 -18.49
C VAL A 6 1.22 -48.98 -18.14
N CYS A 7 0.04 -48.39 -18.31
CA CYS A 7 -1.23 -49.10 -18.33
C CYS A 7 -1.86 -48.98 -19.70
N CYS A 8 -2.44 -50.07 -20.18
CA CYS A 8 -3.20 -50.09 -21.42
C CYS A 8 -4.40 -51.02 -21.32
N GLN A 9 -5.44 -50.73 -22.10
CA GLN A 9 -6.59 -51.61 -22.27
C GLN A 9 -6.36 -52.49 -23.50
N ILE A 10 -6.27 -53.81 -23.30
CA ILE A 10 -6.03 -54.78 -24.38
C ILE A 10 -7.00 -55.95 -24.20
N ARG A 11 -7.76 -56.28 -25.26
CA ARG A 11 -8.63 -57.48 -25.33
C ARG A 11 -9.55 -57.67 -24.11
N GLY A 12 -10.18 -56.60 -23.64
CA GLY A 12 -11.11 -56.67 -22.50
C GLY A 12 -10.45 -56.78 -21.13
N ALA A 13 -9.21 -56.32 -20.98
CA ALA A 13 -8.55 -56.20 -19.69
C ALA A 13 -7.71 -54.92 -19.62
N LEU A 14 -7.56 -54.37 -18.42
CA LEU A 14 -6.49 -53.44 -18.10
C LEU A 14 -5.22 -54.23 -17.81
N MET A 15 -4.13 -53.93 -18.51
CA MET A 15 -2.82 -54.53 -18.31
C MET A 15 -1.81 -53.47 -17.91
N PHE A 16 -1.04 -53.76 -16.86
CA PHE A 16 -0.05 -52.87 -16.28
C PHE A 16 1.35 -53.46 -16.46
N TYR A 17 2.26 -52.65 -16.97
CA TYR A 17 3.62 -53.03 -17.32
C TYR A 17 4.65 -52.14 -16.63
N GLU A 18 5.79 -52.73 -16.31
CA GLU A 18 7.01 -52.04 -15.90
C GLU A 18 8.06 -52.12 -17.01
N ILE A 19 8.65 -50.98 -17.37
CA ILE A 19 9.68 -50.83 -18.39
C ILE A 19 10.91 -50.24 -17.71
N LEU A 20 11.98 -51.01 -17.66
CA LEU A 20 13.29 -50.51 -17.27
C LEU A 20 13.91 -49.78 -18.47
N GLY A 21 14.29 -48.52 -18.30
CA GLY A 21 14.72 -47.60 -19.37
C GLY A 21 16.02 -47.96 -20.13
N SER A 22 16.45 -49.23 -20.12
CA SER A 22 17.50 -49.73 -21.03
C SER A 22 16.91 -49.90 -22.44
N LYS A 23 17.66 -49.53 -23.48
CA LYS A 23 17.30 -49.89 -24.86
C LYS A 23 17.16 -51.41 -24.99
N GLY A 24 15.97 -51.89 -25.36
CA GLY A 24 15.72 -53.28 -25.75
C GLY A 24 15.19 -54.22 -24.67
N GLU A 25 14.96 -53.76 -23.44
CA GLU A 25 14.28 -54.58 -22.42
C GLU A 25 12.77 -54.61 -22.69
N GLN A 26 12.18 -55.82 -22.68
CA GLN A 26 10.74 -55.98 -22.90
C GLN A 26 9.94 -55.51 -21.67
N PRO A 27 8.75 -54.90 -21.87
CA PRO A 27 7.86 -54.54 -20.78
C PRO A 27 7.45 -55.78 -19.98
N PHE A 28 7.61 -55.75 -18.66
CA PHE A 28 7.20 -56.83 -17.76
C PHE A 28 5.79 -56.56 -17.21
N PRO A 29 4.78 -57.41 -17.49
CA PRO A 29 3.46 -57.24 -16.89
C PRO A 29 3.51 -57.54 -15.40
N PHE A 30 2.94 -56.67 -14.57
CA PHE A 30 2.86 -56.89 -13.12
C PHE A 30 1.42 -56.97 -12.59
N MET A 31 0.43 -56.54 -13.37
CA MET A 31 -0.98 -56.59 -12.98
C MET A 31 -1.91 -56.70 -14.20
N THR A 32 -3.01 -57.43 -14.03
CA THR A 32 -4.10 -57.51 -15.00
C THR A 32 -5.43 -57.44 -14.25
N ILE A 33 -6.36 -56.63 -14.77
CA ILE A 33 -7.73 -56.51 -14.26
C ILE A 33 -8.69 -56.81 -15.43
N PRO A 34 -9.48 -57.88 -15.37
CA PRO A 34 -10.46 -58.19 -16.41
C PRO A 34 -11.58 -57.15 -16.43
N LEU A 35 -12.02 -56.75 -17.62
CA LEU A 35 -13.12 -55.83 -17.85
C LEU A 35 -14.30 -56.57 -18.47
N GLN A 36 -15.50 -56.22 -18.06
CA GLN A 36 -16.73 -56.61 -18.75
C GLN A 36 -16.93 -55.78 -20.03
N GLU A 37 -17.81 -56.21 -20.94
CA GLU A 37 -18.04 -55.50 -22.22
C GLU A 37 -18.51 -54.05 -22.03
N ASN A 38 -19.33 -53.79 -21.01
CA ASN A 38 -19.79 -52.45 -20.64
C ASN A 38 -18.72 -51.60 -19.92
N GLN A 39 -17.60 -52.20 -19.53
CA GLN A 39 -16.50 -51.54 -18.82
C GLN A 39 -15.34 -51.15 -19.75
N LEU A 40 -15.49 -51.36 -21.06
CA LEU A 40 -14.48 -50.95 -22.04
C LEU A 40 -14.42 -49.43 -22.12
N GLY A 41 -13.24 -48.89 -21.78
CA GLY A 41 -12.98 -47.46 -21.75
C GLY A 41 -12.79 -46.83 -23.11
N GLN A 42 -13.40 -45.66 -23.29
CA GLN A 42 -13.02 -44.70 -24.34
C GLN A 42 -11.82 -43.86 -23.92
N GLN A 43 -11.68 -43.62 -22.60
CA GLN A 43 -10.57 -42.89 -22.02
C GLN A 43 -10.17 -43.48 -20.68
N MET A 44 -8.90 -43.32 -20.34
CA MET A 44 -8.32 -43.86 -19.12
C MET A 44 -7.30 -42.89 -18.54
N LYS A 45 -7.32 -42.76 -17.21
CA LYS A 45 -6.27 -42.11 -16.42
C LYS A 45 -5.93 -42.98 -15.23
N TRP A 46 -4.69 -42.93 -14.78
CA TRP A 46 -4.26 -43.73 -13.65
C TRP A 46 -3.51 -42.90 -12.63
N THR A 47 -3.55 -43.35 -11.39
CA THR A 47 -2.77 -42.82 -10.28
C THR A 47 -1.96 -43.97 -9.67
N LYS A 48 -1.20 -43.70 -8.62
CA LYS A 48 -0.44 -44.74 -7.90
C LYS A 48 -1.33 -45.82 -7.28
N ARG A 49 -2.61 -45.54 -7.00
CA ARG A 49 -3.51 -46.43 -6.25
C ARG A 49 -4.76 -46.85 -7.03
N ARG A 50 -5.21 -46.06 -7.99
CA ARG A 50 -6.46 -46.32 -8.73
C ARG A 50 -6.30 -46.08 -10.23
N CYS A 51 -7.08 -46.81 -11.03
CA CYS A 51 -7.25 -46.58 -12.45
C CYS A 51 -8.68 -46.11 -12.73
N PHE A 52 -8.84 -45.01 -13.45
CA PHE A 52 -10.11 -44.41 -13.79
C PHE A 52 -10.40 -44.66 -15.27
N ILE A 53 -11.57 -45.19 -15.56
CA ILE A 53 -12.03 -45.49 -16.91
C ILE A 53 -13.32 -44.71 -17.18
N GLY A 54 -13.37 -44.03 -18.33
CA GLY A 54 -14.58 -43.45 -18.87
C GLY A 54 -15.11 -44.36 -19.96
N THR A 55 -16.25 -45.00 -19.72
CA THR A 55 -16.93 -45.87 -20.68
C THR A 55 -17.83 -45.03 -21.60
N GLY A 56 -18.74 -45.66 -22.35
CA GLY A 56 -19.78 -44.93 -23.08
C GLY A 56 -20.90 -44.38 -22.20
N THR A 57 -21.11 -44.94 -21.00
CA THR A 57 -22.30 -44.68 -20.18
C THR A 57 -21.98 -44.26 -18.75
N GLU A 58 -20.76 -44.50 -18.27
CA GLU A 58 -20.35 -44.18 -16.90
C GLU A 58 -18.82 -44.07 -16.74
N TYR A 59 -18.41 -43.43 -15.64
CA TYR A 59 -17.06 -43.41 -15.12
C TYR A 59 -16.90 -44.43 -14.01
N LEU A 60 -15.83 -45.22 -14.09
CA LEU A 60 -15.48 -46.28 -13.14
C LEU A 60 -14.10 -46.03 -12.56
N ALA A 61 -13.94 -46.28 -11.27
CA ALA A 61 -12.65 -46.39 -10.59
C ALA A 61 -12.34 -47.85 -10.28
N PHE A 62 -11.11 -48.27 -10.55
CA PHE A 62 -10.58 -49.57 -10.16
C PHE A 62 -9.50 -49.35 -9.13
N ASP A 63 -9.70 -49.86 -7.92
CA ASP A 63 -8.65 -49.92 -6.92
C ASP A 63 -7.63 -51.00 -7.32
N LEU A 64 -6.35 -50.64 -7.41
CA LEU A 64 -5.30 -51.54 -7.87
C LEU A 64 -5.03 -52.71 -6.90
N ASN A 65 -5.42 -52.58 -5.62
CA ASN A 65 -5.33 -53.64 -4.63
C ASN A 65 -6.55 -54.57 -4.68
N SER A 66 -7.77 -54.02 -4.61
CA SER A 66 -8.99 -54.83 -4.58
C SER A 66 -9.37 -55.38 -5.95
N LYS A 67 -8.95 -54.69 -7.02
CA LYS A 67 -9.25 -54.97 -8.44
C LYS A 67 -10.75 -54.95 -8.77
N LEU A 68 -11.56 -54.37 -7.89
CA LEU A 68 -13.00 -54.25 -8.08
C LEU A 68 -13.34 -52.89 -8.70
N PRO A 69 -14.33 -52.85 -9.63
CA PRO A 69 -14.86 -51.60 -10.15
C PRO A 69 -15.75 -50.90 -9.11
N GLN A 70 -15.64 -49.59 -9.05
CA GLN A 70 -16.51 -48.69 -8.30
C GLN A 70 -17.07 -47.63 -9.26
N PRO A 71 -18.39 -47.48 -9.38
CA PRO A 71 -18.97 -46.41 -10.20
C PRO A 71 -18.74 -45.06 -9.53
N LEU A 72 -18.34 -44.07 -10.33
CA LEU A 72 -18.11 -42.70 -9.88
C LEU A 72 -19.22 -41.76 -10.35
N PHE A 73 -19.54 -41.78 -11.64
CA PHE A 73 -20.45 -40.80 -12.23
C PHE A 73 -21.04 -41.34 -13.55
N THR A 74 -22.31 -41.04 -13.82
CA THR A 74 -22.98 -41.47 -15.06
C THR A 74 -22.74 -40.48 -16.20
N LEU A 75 -22.53 -40.99 -17.42
CA LEU A 75 -22.35 -40.19 -18.64
C LEU A 75 -23.66 -40.10 -19.42
N ASP A 76 -23.89 -38.95 -20.05
CA ASP A 76 -25.00 -38.68 -20.97
C ASP A 76 -24.70 -39.10 -22.42
N ASN A 77 -23.92 -40.18 -22.60
CA ASN A 77 -23.40 -40.66 -23.88
C ASN A 77 -22.45 -39.68 -24.62
N SER A 78 -21.96 -38.63 -23.94
CA SER A 78 -20.89 -37.79 -24.48
C SER A 78 -19.53 -38.51 -24.44
N PRO A 79 -18.57 -38.15 -25.30
CA PRO A 79 -17.21 -38.71 -25.24
C PRO A 79 -16.59 -38.48 -23.86
N ALA A 80 -16.18 -39.54 -23.19
CA ALA A 80 -15.65 -39.43 -21.83
C ALA A 80 -14.35 -38.60 -21.79
N GLN A 81 -14.31 -37.59 -20.93
CA GLN A 81 -13.09 -36.83 -20.59
C GLN A 81 -12.79 -36.94 -19.09
N ILE A 82 -11.54 -37.26 -18.74
CA ILE A 82 -11.01 -37.48 -17.40
C ILE A 82 -9.71 -36.70 -17.29
N ILE A 83 -9.69 -35.80 -16.31
CA ILE A 83 -8.57 -34.95 -16.01
C ILE A 83 -8.26 -35.21 -14.54
N CYS A 84 -7.05 -35.68 -14.26
CA CYS A 84 -6.58 -35.92 -12.91
C CYS A 84 -5.77 -34.71 -12.46
N THR A 85 -6.18 -34.08 -11.37
CA THR A 85 -5.37 -33.11 -10.64
C THR A 85 -4.64 -33.84 -9.50
N ASP A 86 -3.91 -33.10 -8.67
CA ASP A 86 -3.28 -33.66 -7.48
C ASP A 86 -4.29 -33.99 -6.37
N GLU A 87 -5.45 -33.33 -6.37
CA GLU A 87 -6.45 -33.42 -5.29
C GLU A 87 -7.70 -34.20 -5.70
N ASP A 88 -8.09 -34.14 -6.98
CA ASP A 88 -9.37 -34.64 -7.47
C ASP A 88 -9.38 -34.95 -8.98
N LEU A 89 -10.55 -35.35 -9.48
CA LEU A 89 -10.82 -35.66 -10.87
C LEU A 89 -11.85 -34.68 -11.43
N LEU A 90 -11.59 -34.14 -12.62
CA LEU A 90 -12.62 -33.48 -13.43
C LEU A 90 -13.18 -34.48 -14.45
N LEU A 91 -14.46 -34.81 -14.29
CA LEU A 91 -15.23 -35.71 -15.14
C LEU A 91 -16.23 -34.93 -15.98
N VAL A 92 -16.29 -35.20 -17.27
CA VAL A 92 -17.15 -34.44 -18.20
C VAL A 92 -18.34 -35.24 -18.67
N SER A 93 -19.54 -34.70 -18.47
CA SER A 93 -20.77 -35.20 -19.08
C SER A 93 -21.46 -34.07 -19.84
N GLY A 94 -21.61 -34.26 -21.14
CA GLY A 94 -22.26 -33.31 -22.03
C GLY A 94 -21.51 -32.00 -22.08
N ARG A 95 -22.09 -30.95 -21.49
CA ARG A 95 -21.50 -29.60 -21.43
C ARG A 95 -21.00 -29.24 -20.04
N VAL A 96 -21.00 -30.18 -19.11
CA VAL A 96 -20.69 -29.92 -17.70
C VAL A 96 -19.54 -30.80 -17.25
N GLY A 97 -18.57 -30.19 -16.59
CA GLY A 97 -17.46 -30.84 -15.91
C GLY A 97 -17.71 -30.81 -14.41
N VAL A 98 -17.69 -31.97 -13.78
CA VAL A 98 -17.90 -32.14 -12.34
C VAL A 98 -16.58 -32.55 -11.70
N PHE A 99 -16.20 -31.86 -10.62
CA PHE A 99 -15.05 -32.24 -9.81
C PHE A 99 -15.48 -33.25 -8.76
N VAL A 100 -14.81 -34.40 -8.73
CA VAL A 100 -15.04 -35.46 -7.76
C VAL A 100 -13.72 -35.92 -7.15
N ASP A 101 -13.71 -36.27 -5.87
CA ASP A 101 -12.59 -36.94 -5.25
C ASP A 101 -12.37 -38.33 -5.86
N PHE A 102 -11.34 -39.04 -5.41
CA PHE A 102 -11.03 -40.36 -5.95
C PHE A 102 -12.10 -41.40 -5.60
N GLU A 103 -12.96 -41.11 -4.62
CA GLU A 103 -14.09 -41.92 -4.14
C GLU A 103 -15.41 -41.63 -4.87
N GLY A 104 -15.46 -40.56 -5.67
CA GLY A 104 -16.63 -40.14 -6.44
C GLY A 104 -17.52 -39.10 -5.76
N GLN A 105 -17.11 -38.51 -4.64
CA GLN A 105 -17.83 -37.43 -3.99
C GLN A 105 -17.47 -36.08 -4.60
N ILE A 106 -18.46 -35.19 -4.76
CA ILE A 106 -18.26 -33.87 -5.35
C ILE A 106 -17.37 -33.01 -4.45
N THR A 107 -16.27 -32.48 -5.00
CA THR A 107 -15.28 -31.67 -4.25
C THR A 107 -15.44 -30.17 -4.47
N ARG A 108 -15.87 -29.75 -5.68
CA ARG A 108 -15.96 -28.34 -6.10
C ARG A 108 -17.21 -28.08 -6.93
N GLY A 109 -17.45 -26.82 -7.28
CA GLY A 109 -18.46 -26.44 -8.27
C GLY A 109 -18.11 -26.95 -9.67
N SER A 110 -19.06 -26.89 -10.59
CA SER A 110 -18.92 -27.43 -11.95
C SER A 110 -18.43 -26.40 -12.96
N ILE A 111 -17.74 -26.85 -14.01
CA ILE A 111 -17.43 -26.03 -15.20
C ILE A 111 -18.51 -26.27 -16.25
N ALA A 112 -19.07 -25.19 -16.81
CA ALA A 112 -20.05 -25.28 -17.89
C ALA A 112 -19.47 -24.71 -19.20
N TRP A 113 -19.50 -25.53 -20.25
CA TRP A 113 -19.05 -25.15 -21.59
C TRP A 113 -20.20 -24.73 -22.50
N GLY A 114 -19.91 -23.88 -23.50
CA GLY A 114 -20.93 -23.49 -24.49
C GLY A 114 -21.44 -24.66 -25.35
N SER A 115 -20.61 -25.67 -25.57
CA SER A 115 -20.95 -26.92 -26.26
C SER A 115 -20.09 -28.07 -25.73
N PRO A 116 -20.44 -29.35 -25.99
CA PRO A 116 -19.69 -30.47 -25.45
C PRO A 116 -18.21 -30.44 -25.87
N PRO A 117 -17.26 -30.59 -24.94
CA PRO A 117 -15.84 -30.60 -25.28
C PRO A 117 -15.45 -31.94 -25.89
N VAL A 118 -14.62 -31.87 -26.93
CA VAL A 118 -14.02 -33.02 -27.63
C VAL A 118 -12.72 -33.46 -26.94
N SER A 119 -11.95 -32.50 -26.42
CA SER A 119 -10.76 -32.77 -25.63
C SER A 119 -10.61 -31.72 -24.54
N VAL A 120 -10.30 -32.16 -23.32
CA VAL A 120 -10.06 -31.28 -22.18
C VAL A 120 -8.70 -31.58 -21.58
N GLN A 121 -7.89 -30.54 -21.38
CA GLN A 121 -6.55 -30.66 -20.81
C GLN A 121 -6.36 -29.70 -19.63
N TYR A 122 -5.58 -30.15 -18.66
CA TYR A 122 -5.14 -29.34 -17.53
C TYR A 122 -3.77 -28.72 -17.84
N SER A 123 -3.69 -27.40 -17.72
CA SER A 123 -2.46 -26.62 -17.82
C SER A 123 -2.54 -25.56 -16.74
N ALA A 124 -1.97 -25.88 -15.56
CA ALA A 124 -2.15 -25.10 -14.34
C ALA A 124 -1.91 -23.59 -14.56
N PRO A 125 -2.81 -22.70 -14.08
CA PRO A 125 -4.03 -22.96 -13.30
C PRO A 125 -5.32 -23.10 -14.15
N TYR A 126 -5.20 -23.47 -15.42
CA TYR A 126 -6.29 -23.46 -16.40
C TYR A 126 -6.73 -24.85 -16.86
N ILE A 127 -8.01 -24.94 -17.21
CA ILE A 127 -8.60 -26.02 -17.99
C ILE A 127 -8.83 -25.52 -19.40
N VAL A 128 -8.21 -26.18 -20.38
CA VAL A 128 -8.29 -25.85 -21.80
C VAL A 128 -9.15 -26.91 -22.49
N ALA A 129 -10.30 -26.49 -23.02
CA ALA A 129 -11.26 -27.38 -23.65
C ALA A 129 -11.47 -27.02 -25.13
N LEU A 130 -11.18 -27.95 -26.02
CA LEU A 130 -11.58 -27.87 -27.43
C LEU A 130 -13.04 -28.31 -27.54
N LEU A 131 -13.90 -27.43 -28.02
CA LEU A 131 -15.32 -27.70 -28.15
C LEU A 131 -15.68 -28.31 -29.51
N LEU A 132 -16.84 -28.97 -29.59
CA LEU A 132 -17.35 -29.55 -30.84
C LEU A 132 -17.50 -28.51 -31.97
N GLY A 133 -17.78 -27.25 -31.62
CA GLY A 133 -17.82 -26.14 -32.57
C GLY A 133 -16.47 -25.65 -33.10
N GLY A 134 -15.35 -26.20 -32.62
CA GLY A 134 -13.98 -25.83 -32.99
C GLY A 134 -13.36 -24.72 -32.14
N ASN A 135 -14.17 -24.00 -31.35
CA ASN A 135 -13.67 -23.00 -30.40
C ASN A 135 -12.95 -23.68 -29.24
N ILE A 136 -11.95 -23.02 -28.69
CA ILE A 136 -11.27 -23.44 -27.48
C ILE A 136 -11.70 -22.53 -26.34
N GLU A 137 -12.25 -23.09 -25.27
CA GLU A 137 -12.59 -22.35 -24.06
C GLU A 137 -11.58 -22.63 -22.95
N VAL A 138 -11.08 -21.56 -22.34
CA VAL A 138 -10.13 -21.60 -21.24
C VAL A 138 -10.87 -21.18 -19.96
N HIS A 139 -10.85 -22.05 -18.96
CA HIS A 139 -11.47 -21.81 -17.65
C HIS A 139 -10.41 -21.83 -16.57
N ASN A 140 -10.55 -21.01 -15.54
CA ASN A 140 -9.71 -21.10 -14.36
C ASN A 140 -10.24 -22.24 -13.46
N ILE A 141 -9.37 -23.16 -13.08
CA ILE A 141 -9.77 -24.36 -12.33
C ILE A 141 -10.26 -24.03 -10.91
N HIS A 142 -9.79 -22.92 -10.33
CA HIS A 142 -10.07 -22.55 -8.94
C HIS A 142 -11.45 -21.92 -8.77
N ASN A 143 -11.80 -20.94 -9.63
CA ASN A 143 -13.09 -20.26 -9.57
C ASN A 143 -14.12 -20.82 -10.57
N GLN A 144 -13.73 -21.77 -11.43
CA GLN A 144 -14.53 -22.39 -12.49
C GLN A 144 -15.10 -21.40 -13.53
N VAL A 145 -14.59 -20.17 -13.58
CA VAL A 145 -15.06 -19.13 -14.52
C VAL A 145 -14.31 -19.23 -15.84
N LYS A 146 -15.04 -18.99 -16.94
CA LYS A 146 -14.46 -18.86 -18.28
C LYS A 146 -13.61 -17.58 -18.37
N VAL A 147 -12.32 -17.76 -18.64
CA VAL A 147 -11.34 -16.67 -18.77
C VAL A 147 -11.29 -16.17 -20.20
N GLN A 148 -11.30 -17.09 -21.18
CA GLN A 148 -11.11 -16.75 -22.59
C GLN A 148 -11.80 -17.76 -23.51
N THR A 149 -12.21 -17.30 -24.68
CA THR A 149 -12.56 -18.15 -25.82
C THR A 149 -11.63 -17.82 -26.98
N LEU A 150 -10.89 -18.82 -27.45
CA LEU A 150 -10.02 -18.72 -28.62
C LEU A 150 -10.76 -19.31 -29.82
N SER A 151 -10.80 -18.55 -30.92
CA SER A 151 -11.38 -18.99 -32.18
C SER A 151 -10.30 -18.91 -33.25
N TYR A 152 -10.07 -20.05 -33.92
CA TYR A 152 -9.09 -20.17 -34.99
C TYR A 152 -9.82 -20.54 -36.28
N SER A 153 -9.22 -20.18 -37.43
CA SER A 153 -9.75 -20.62 -38.73
C SER A 153 -9.48 -22.11 -38.97
N GLN A 154 -8.41 -22.64 -38.37
CA GLN A 154 -8.07 -24.06 -38.40
C GLN A 154 -9.06 -24.89 -37.59
N ARG A 155 -9.42 -26.06 -38.11
CA ARG A 155 -10.24 -27.05 -37.38
C ARG A 155 -9.35 -28.04 -36.65
N PHE A 156 -9.09 -27.76 -35.38
CA PHE A 156 -8.41 -28.68 -34.49
C PHE A 156 -9.29 -29.88 -34.15
N ARG A 157 -8.67 -31.04 -33.97
CA ARG A 157 -9.37 -32.30 -33.61
C ARG A 157 -9.10 -32.76 -32.19
N HIS A 158 -7.95 -32.38 -31.64
CA HIS A 158 -7.50 -32.82 -30.34
C HIS A 158 -6.45 -31.86 -29.77
N ILE A 159 -6.42 -31.73 -28.44
CA ILE A 159 -5.35 -31.10 -27.67
C ILE A 159 -4.66 -32.20 -26.85
N SER A 160 -3.35 -32.35 -27.03
CA SER A 160 -2.56 -33.38 -26.33
C SER A 160 -2.44 -33.09 -24.83
N PRO A 161 -2.38 -34.13 -23.98
CA PRO A 161 -1.96 -33.98 -22.59
C PRO A 161 -0.46 -33.69 -22.50
N GLY A 162 -0.03 -33.04 -21.42
CA GLY A 162 1.38 -32.83 -21.09
C GLY A 162 1.72 -31.35 -20.85
N GLU A 163 3.01 -31.08 -20.60
CA GLU A 163 3.51 -29.72 -20.36
C GLU A 163 3.30 -28.80 -21.57
N LEU A 164 3.45 -29.36 -22.78
CA LEU A 164 3.17 -28.67 -24.03
C LEU A 164 1.81 -29.10 -24.56
N LEU A 165 0.89 -28.15 -24.69
CA LEU A 165 -0.41 -28.39 -25.31
C LEU A 165 -0.27 -28.37 -26.82
N LEU A 166 -0.15 -29.54 -27.44
CA LEU A 166 -0.09 -29.66 -28.89
C LEU A 166 -1.49 -29.83 -29.46
N MET A 167 -1.82 -29.04 -30.49
CA MET A 167 -3.09 -29.07 -31.18
C MET A 167 -2.91 -29.60 -32.59
N ALA A 168 -3.65 -30.65 -32.95
CA ALA A 168 -3.51 -31.27 -34.26
C ALA A 168 -4.67 -30.91 -35.20
N THR A 169 -4.34 -30.51 -36.42
CA THR A 169 -5.25 -30.51 -37.57
C THR A 169 -5.12 -31.85 -38.32
N ARG A 170 -5.65 -31.94 -39.54
CA ARG A 170 -5.45 -33.13 -40.39
C ARG A 170 -4.00 -33.31 -40.85
N ASP A 171 -3.27 -32.21 -40.97
CA ASP A 171 -2.02 -32.10 -41.71
C ASP A 171 -0.89 -31.41 -40.93
N GLN A 172 -1.19 -30.74 -39.82
CA GLN A 172 -0.25 -29.92 -39.07
C GLN A 172 -0.44 -30.07 -37.56
N ILE A 173 0.64 -29.85 -36.81
CA ILE A 173 0.65 -29.82 -35.35
C ILE A 173 1.09 -28.42 -34.92
N TYR A 174 0.30 -27.82 -34.03
CA TYR A 174 0.51 -26.51 -33.44
C TYR A 174 0.83 -26.66 -31.96
N CYS A 175 1.48 -25.67 -31.36
CA CYS A 175 1.69 -25.62 -29.91
C CYS A 175 0.92 -24.43 -29.35
N LEU A 176 0.02 -24.69 -28.40
CA LEU A 176 -0.66 -23.67 -27.62
C LEU A 176 0.19 -23.39 -26.38
N LYS A 177 0.81 -22.20 -26.33
CA LYS A 177 1.60 -21.75 -25.18
C LYS A 177 0.86 -20.64 -24.45
N ALA A 178 0.74 -20.76 -23.13
CA ALA A 178 0.31 -19.65 -22.28
C ALA A 178 1.35 -18.53 -22.31
N LYS A 179 0.89 -17.27 -22.20
CA LYS A 179 1.80 -16.14 -21.92
C LYS A 179 2.42 -16.31 -20.54
N GLU A 180 3.54 -15.65 -20.28
CA GLU A 180 4.12 -15.61 -18.94
C GLU A 180 3.11 -15.03 -17.94
N MET A 181 3.10 -15.56 -16.71
CA MET A 181 2.11 -15.18 -15.68
C MET A 181 2.14 -13.68 -15.37
N GLU A 182 3.35 -13.11 -15.36
CA GLU A 182 3.69 -11.69 -15.56
C GLU A 182 2.66 -10.90 -16.34
N GLU A 183 2.71 -11.16 -17.64
CA GLU A 183 1.96 -10.43 -18.65
C GLU A 183 0.47 -10.67 -18.54
N GLN A 184 0.05 -11.86 -18.10
CA GLN A 184 -1.36 -12.17 -17.90
C GLN A 184 -1.95 -11.31 -16.77
N LEU A 185 -1.22 -11.18 -15.66
CA LEU A 185 -1.66 -10.39 -14.52
C LEU A 185 -1.67 -8.89 -14.83
N ASP A 186 -0.64 -8.41 -15.54
CA ASP A 186 -0.60 -7.01 -16.00
C ASP A 186 -1.74 -6.70 -16.99
N GLN A 187 -2.07 -7.63 -17.89
CA GLN A 187 -3.23 -7.51 -18.78
C GLN A 187 -4.55 -7.44 -17.99
N LEU A 188 -4.72 -8.26 -16.95
CA LEU A 188 -5.92 -8.21 -16.11
C LEU A 188 -6.04 -6.87 -15.37
N ILE A 189 -4.93 -6.31 -14.87
CA ILE A 189 -4.92 -4.98 -14.25
C ILE A 189 -5.32 -3.91 -15.27
N GLN A 190 -4.74 -3.94 -16.48
CA GLN A 190 -5.07 -2.99 -17.56
C GLN A 190 -6.54 -3.07 -17.98
N LEU A 191 -7.13 -4.26 -18.00
CA LEU A 191 -8.54 -4.50 -18.29
C LEU A 191 -9.48 -4.20 -17.11
N GLN A 192 -8.97 -3.63 -16.02
CA GLN A 192 -9.72 -3.32 -14.79
C GLN A 192 -10.30 -4.53 -14.04
N HIS A 193 -9.80 -5.73 -14.33
CA HIS A 193 -10.13 -7.00 -13.67
C HIS A 193 -9.12 -7.30 -12.54
N SER A 194 -8.83 -6.32 -11.69
CA SER A 194 -7.77 -6.46 -10.69
C SER A 194 -8.13 -7.45 -9.56
N LYS A 195 -9.43 -7.75 -9.35
CA LYS A 195 -9.86 -8.74 -8.36
C LYS A 195 -9.44 -10.13 -8.82
N GLU A 196 -9.76 -10.47 -10.05
CA GLU A 196 -9.39 -11.71 -10.71
C GLU A 196 -7.87 -11.86 -10.77
N ALA A 197 -7.16 -10.75 -11.04
CA ALA A 197 -5.70 -10.72 -11.04
C ALA A 197 -5.13 -11.06 -9.66
N ILE A 198 -5.66 -10.49 -8.59
CA ILE A 198 -5.22 -10.76 -7.20
C ILE A 198 -5.51 -12.21 -6.81
N ASP A 199 -6.70 -12.72 -7.11
CA ASP A 199 -7.08 -14.09 -6.77
C ASP A 199 -6.19 -15.11 -7.53
N LEU A 200 -5.88 -14.83 -8.80
CA LEU A 200 -4.94 -15.62 -9.59
C LEU A 200 -3.51 -15.56 -9.01
N ALA A 201 -3.02 -14.36 -8.68
CA ALA A 201 -1.69 -14.18 -8.12
C ALA A 201 -1.50 -14.89 -6.77
N LYS A 202 -2.53 -14.89 -5.89
CA LYS A 202 -2.50 -15.61 -4.61
C LYS A 202 -2.30 -17.11 -4.78
N VAL A 203 -2.92 -17.68 -5.81
CA VAL A 203 -2.82 -19.10 -6.11
C VAL A 203 -1.46 -19.43 -6.71
N VAL A 204 -1.05 -18.67 -7.74
CA VAL A 204 0.16 -18.97 -8.50
C VAL A 204 1.43 -18.71 -7.69
N TRP A 205 1.43 -17.69 -6.83
CA TRP A 205 2.56 -17.32 -5.98
C TRP A 205 2.30 -17.62 -4.50
N ALA A 206 1.53 -18.67 -4.20
CA ALA A 206 1.25 -19.09 -2.83
C ALA A 206 2.54 -19.33 -2.01
N GLU A 207 3.59 -19.85 -2.66
CA GLU A 207 4.90 -20.13 -2.06
C GLU A 207 5.91 -18.97 -2.23
N GLU A 208 5.55 -17.89 -2.93
CA GLU A 208 6.42 -16.74 -3.25
C GLU A 208 5.88 -15.42 -2.64
N PRO A 209 5.90 -15.26 -1.29
CA PRO A 209 5.25 -14.14 -0.62
C PRO A 209 5.84 -12.77 -0.99
N GLN A 210 7.14 -12.70 -1.31
CA GLN A 210 7.77 -11.44 -1.72
C GLN A 210 7.25 -10.97 -3.09
N ARG A 211 7.10 -11.89 -4.05
CA ARG A 211 6.54 -11.62 -5.38
C ARG A 211 5.08 -11.20 -5.29
N LEU A 212 4.30 -11.88 -4.45
CA LEU A 212 2.91 -11.54 -4.17
C LEU A 212 2.77 -10.14 -3.55
N ARG A 213 3.64 -9.77 -2.59
CA ARG A 213 3.66 -8.43 -1.99
C ARG A 213 3.98 -7.33 -3.01
N GLY A 214 4.93 -7.57 -3.92
CA GLY A 214 5.21 -6.64 -5.02
C GLY A 214 4.02 -6.48 -5.96
N PHE A 215 3.32 -7.58 -6.26
CA PHE A 215 2.11 -7.51 -7.08
C PHE A 215 0.95 -6.76 -6.41
N TYR A 216 0.79 -6.89 -5.09
CA TYR A 216 -0.20 -6.10 -4.34
C TYR A 216 0.04 -4.59 -4.45
N THR A 217 1.28 -4.13 -4.60
CA THR A 217 1.57 -2.72 -4.88
C THR A 217 0.94 -2.30 -6.21
N ARG A 218 1.20 -3.05 -7.29
CA ARG A 218 0.62 -2.80 -8.62
C ARG A 218 -0.90 -2.78 -8.60
N ALA A 219 -1.51 -3.85 -8.10
CA ALA A 219 -2.95 -4.00 -8.09
C ALA A 219 -3.65 -2.98 -7.17
N GLY A 220 -3.05 -2.70 -6.01
CA GLY A 220 -3.56 -1.73 -5.06
C GLY A 220 -3.50 -0.29 -5.59
N LEU A 221 -2.39 0.09 -6.23
CA LEU A 221 -2.27 1.40 -6.90
C LEU A 221 -3.28 1.55 -8.05
N ALA A 222 -3.49 0.49 -8.84
CA ALA A 222 -4.49 0.49 -9.91
C ALA A 222 -5.92 0.70 -9.37
N TRP A 223 -6.29 0.03 -8.26
CA TRP A 223 -7.59 0.26 -7.63
C TRP A 223 -7.73 1.63 -6.99
N PHE A 224 -6.66 2.13 -6.36
CA PHE A 224 -6.65 3.48 -5.81
C PHE A 224 -6.84 4.52 -6.92
N ALA A 225 -6.14 4.35 -8.05
CA ALA A 225 -6.28 5.16 -9.25
C ALA A 225 -7.67 5.11 -9.89
N GLN A 226 -8.47 4.07 -9.61
CA GLN A 226 -9.87 3.91 -10.03
C GLN A 226 -10.88 4.40 -8.98
N GLY A 227 -10.44 4.90 -7.84
CA GLY A 227 -11.32 5.37 -6.76
C GLY A 227 -11.93 4.23 -5.92
N LYS A 228 -11.47 2.99 -6.10
CA LYS A 228 -11.92 1.81 -5.33
C LYS A 228 -11.14 1.71 -4.01
N PHE A 229 -11.21 2.75 -3.17
CA PHE A 229 -10.38 2.90 -1.97
C PHE A 229 -10.57 1.75 -0.97
N ASP A 230 -11.81 1.31 -0.73
CA ASP A 230 -12.12 0.21 0.20
C ASP A 230 -11.46 -1.12 -0.21
N GLN A 231 -11.29 -1.34 -1.52
CA GLN A 231 -10.64 -2.53 -2.06
C GLN A 231 -9.11 -2.35 -2.10
N ALA A 232 -8.64 -1.14 -2.43
CA ALA A 232 -7.22 -0.81 -2.50
C ALA A 232 -6.53 -0.89 -1.14
N PHE A 233 -7.16 -0.36 -0.10
CA PHE A 233 -6.56 -0.20 1.24
C PHE A 233 -6.02 -1.52 1.83
N PRO A 234 -6.80 -2.61 1.96
CA PRO A 234 -6.29 -3.87 2.53
C PRO A 234 -5.16 -4.47 1.70
N VAL A 235 -5.22 -4.34 0.37
CA VAL A 235 -4.19 -4.87 -0.54
C VAL A 235 -2.89 -4.09 -0.40
N LEU A 236 -2.96 -2.75 -0.36
CA LEU A 236 -1.80 -1.88 -0.15
C LEU A 236 -1.21 -2.01 1.27
N MET A 237 -2.04 -2.30 2.27
CA MET A 237 -1.55 -2.60 3.62
C MET A 237 -0.74 -3.90 3.65
N GLY A 238 -1.16 -4.92 2.89
CA GLY A 238 -0.44 -6.17 2.71
C GLY A 238 0.74 -6.10 1.74
N SER A 239 0.96 -4.99 1.03
CA SER A 239 2.00 -4.85 0.03
C SER A 239 3.31 -4.28 0.61
N SER A 240 4.36 -4.33 -0.22
CA SER A 240 5.66 -3.67 0.01
C SER A 240 5.73 -2.30 -0.66
N ILE A 241 4.61 -1.55 -0.68
CA ILE A 241 4.52 -0.24 -1.32
C ILE A 241 5.52 0.76 -0.70
N ASP A 242 6.23 1.48 -1.57
CA ASP A 242 6.89 2.74 -1.23
C ASP A 242 5.83 3.84 -1.21
N LEU A 243 5.64 4.51 -0.06
CA LEU A 243 4.58 5.52 0.10
C LEU A 243 4.66 6.66 -0.93
N ARG A 244 5.85 6.91 -1.48
CA ARG A 244 6.05 7.90 -2.54
C ARG A 244 5.31 7.55 -3.82
N GLU A 245 5.14 6.26 -4.15
CA GLU A 245 4.32 5.83 -5.31
C GLU A 245 2.87 6.27 -5.18
N LEU A 246 2.32 6.23 -3.97
CA LEU A 246 0.95 6.68 -3.73
C LEU A 246 0.85 8.20 -3.73
N ILE A 247 1.86 8.89 -3.18
CA ILE A 247 1.93 10.37 -3.18
C ILE A 247 2.06 10.91 -4.62
N LEU A 248 2.77 10.22 -5.51
CA LEU A 248 2.89 10.60 -6.92
C LEU A 248 1.55 10.67 -7.68
N LEU A 249 0.49 10.03 -7.17
CA LEU A 249 -0.86 10.20 -7.70
C LEU A 249 -1.43 11.61 -7.49
N PHE A 250 -0.82 12.39 -6.60
CA PHE A 250 -1.23 13.74 -6.17
C PHE A 250 -0.05 14.70 -6.31
N PRO A 251 0.18 15.26 -7.52
CA PRO A 251 1.36 16.06 -7.82
C PRO A 251 1.56 17.30 -6.94
N GLU A 252 0.52 17.82 -6.28
CA GLU A 252 0.62 18.96 -5.36
C GLU A 252 1.30 18.62 -4.03
N TYR A 253 1.34 17.34 -3.64
CA TYR A 253 1.98 16.89 -2.41
C TYR A 253 3.36 16.27 -2.63
N THR A 254 3.83 16.26 -3.88
CA THR A 254 5.18 15.79 -4.19
C THR A 254 6.17 16.92 -3.87
N PRO A 255 7.15 16.71 -2.98
CA PRO A 255 8.20 17.70 -2.75
C PRO A 255 8.99 17.96 -4.05
N ASP A 256 9.67 19.11 -4.16
CA ASP A 256 10.59 19.45 -5.27
C ASP A 256 11.85 18.52 -5.39
N ASP A 257 11.80 17.34 -4.78
CA ASP A 257 12.84 16.35 -4.74
C ASP A 257 12.81 15.43 -5.98
N LYS A 258 13.77 15.62 -6.89
CA LYS A 258 13.92 14.79 -8.10
C LYS A 258 14.58 13.42 -7.84
N SER A 259 14.84 13.05 -6.59
CA SER A 259 15.53 11.80 -6.25
C SER A 259 14.70 10.55 -6.49
N PHE A 260 13.39 10.68 -6.66
CA PHE A 260 12.48 9.55 -6.82
C PHE A 260 11.69 9.63 -8.14
N THR A 261 11.74 8.54 -8.90
CA THR A 261 10.92 8.32 -10.10
C THR A 261 10.05 7.11 -9.87
N GLY A 262 8.74 7.29 -9.94
CA GLY A 262 7.78 6.21 -9.74
C GLY A 262 7.92 5.10 -10.78
N GLU A 263 7.80 3.85 -10.35
CA GLU A 263 7.87 2.67 -11.20
C GLU A 263 6.59 2.50 -12.03
N TYR A 264 5.43 2.78 -11.42
CA TYR A 264 4.13 2.32 -11.95
C TYR A 264 3.38 3.34 -12.79
N ASN A 265 3.69 4.64 -12.66
CA ASN A 265 3.14 5.73 -13.48
C ASN A 265 1.60 5.75 -13.60
N TYR A 266 0.89 5.30 -12.56
CA TYR A 266 -0.57 5.41 -12.51
C TYR A 266 -1.01 6.88 -12.41
N LYS A 267 -2.22 7.17 -12.88
CA LYS A 267 -2.89 8.46 -12.73
C LYS A 267 -4.31 8.24 -12.24
N LEU A 268 -4.77 9.11 -11.36
CA LEU A 268 -6.16 9.10 -10.90
C LEU A 268 -7.11 9.27 -12.11
N ASP A 269 -8.17 8.46 -12.16
CA ASP A 269 -9.23 8.63 -13.13
C ASP A 269 -9.91 10.00 -12.92
N SER A 270 -10.08 10.73 -14.02
CA SER A 270 -10.77 12.02 -14.11
C SER A 270 -12.17 12.06 -13.47
N LYS A 271 -12.82 10.91 -13.30
CA LYS A 271 -14.18 10.79 -12.74
C LYS A 271 -14.22 10.74 -11.22
N ILE A 272 -13.08 10.60 -10.56
CA ILE A 272 -13.01 10.42 -9.10
C ILE A 272 -13.22 11.76 -8.40
N ASP A 273 -13.94 11.72 -7.28
CA ASP A 273 -13.97 12.84 -6.35
C ASP A 273 -12.57 13.02 -5.73
N TYR A 274 -11.90 14.09 -6.16
CA TYR A 274 -10.54 14.40 -5.75
C TYR A 274 -10.42 14.62 -4.24
N THR A 275 -11.45 15.21 -3.60
CA THR A 275 -11.49 15.41 -2.15
C THR A 275 -11.59 14.07 -1.42
N GLN A 276 -12.39 13.13 -1.93
CA GLN A 276 -12.44 11.77 -1.39
C GLN A 276 -11.09 11.04 -1.54
N ALA A 277 -10.43 11.20 -2.69
CA ALA A 277 -9.12 10.62 -2.95
C ALA A 277 -8.06 11.13 -1.97
N LYS A 278 -8.04 12.44 -1.69
CA LYS A 278 -7.15 13.04 -0.68
C LYS A 278 -7.40 12.52 0.73
N LYS A 279 -8.66 12.38 1.13
CA LYS A 279 -9.01 11.77 2.44
C LYS A 279 -8.55 10.32 2.54
N ALA A 280 -8.69 9.55 1.46
CA ALA A 280 -8.19 8.18 1.41
C ALA A 280 -6.65 8.12 1.48
N LEU A 281 -5.96 9.05 0.81
CA LEU A 281 -4.50 9.21 0.93
C LEU A 281 -4.11 9.51 2.37
N LEU A 282 -4.74 10.51 2.99
CA LEU A 282 -4.48 10.89 4.38
C LEU A 282 -4.63 9.69 5.32
N GLN A 283 -5.76 8.99 5.24
CA GLN A 283 -6.01 7.81 6.08
C GLN A 283 -4.95 6.72 5.87
N PHE A 284 -4.54 6.48 4.62
CA PHE A 284 -3.53 5.48 4.29
C PHE A 284 -2.15 5.84 4.82
N LEU A 285 -1.71 7.09 4.59
CA LEU A 285 -0.43 7.58 5.08
C LEU A 285 -0.36 7.52 6.61
N VAL A 286 -1.39 7.99 7.31
CA VAL A 286 -1.45 7.91 8.78
C VAL A 286 -1.35 6.47 9.28
N THR A 287 -2.03 5.54 8.61
CA THR A 287 -2.05 4.12 9.02
C THR A 287 -0.73 3.41 8.75
N LYS A 288 -0.06 3.69 7.63
CA LYS A 288 1.17 3.00 7.23
C LYS A 288 2.43 3.68 7.80
N ARG A 289 2.37 4.98 8.10
CA ARG A 289 3.50 5.75 8.62
C ARG A 289 3.97 5.18 9.95
N ASN A 290 5.24 4.80 9.99
CA ASN A 290 5.89 4.25 11.18
C ASN A 290 7.37 4.63 11.19
N ARG A 291 8.03 4.51 12.35
CA ARG A 291 9.44 4.90 12.53
C ARG A 291 10.46 3.99 11.83
N THR A 292 10.03 2.85 11.26
CA THR A 292 10.93 1.92 10.54
C THR A 292 11.15 2.30 9.08
N LEU A 293 10.36 3.24 8.55
CA LEU A 293 10.54 3.76 7.20
C LEU A 293 11.88 4.52 7.07
N VAL A 294 12.47 4.47 5.88
CA VAL A 294 13.75 5.15 5.62
C VAL A 294 13.56 6.68 5.53
N PRO A 295 14.56 7.49 5.90
CA PRO A 295 14.43 8.96 5.96
C PRO A 295 13.89 9.63 4.69
N PRO A 296 14.28 9.22 3.45
CA PRO A 296 13.70 9.80 2.24
C PRO A 296 12.18 9.58 2.10
N ILE A 297 11.70 8.40 2.51
CA ILE A 297 10.25 8.08 2.48
C ILE A 297 9.53 8.88 3.58
N LEU A 298 10.12 8.96 4.78
CA LEU A 298 9.56 9.76 5.87
C LEU A 298 9.47 11.23 5.50
N LYS A 299 10.46 11.79 4.80
CA LYS A 299 10.42 13.18 4.34
C LYS A 299 9.22 13.46 3.45
N TRP A 300 8.99 12.61 2.45
CA TRP A 300 7.83 12.73 1.56
C TRP A 300 6.52 12.52 2.32
N THR A 301 6.47 11.50 3.16
CA THR A 301 5.27 11.11 3.91
C THR A 301 4.86 12.21 4.89
N ASP A 302 5.77 12.70 5.72
CA ASP A 302 5.47 13.68 6.76
C ASP A 302 5.20 15.07 6.14
N THR A 303 5.85 15.42 5.02
CA THR A 303 5.54 16.66 4.28
C THR A 303 4.14 16.61 3.67
N ALA A 304 3.78 15.49 3.02
CA ALA A 304 2.44 15.30 2.46
C ALA A 304 1.36 15.26 3.56
N LEU A 305 1.64 14.61 4.69
CA LEU A 305 0.74 14.59 5.85
C LEU A 305 0.49 15.99 6.41
N LEU A 306 1.52 16.82 6.54
CA LEU A 306 1.37 18.22 6.96
C LEU A 306 0.43 18.98 6.02
N GLN A 307 0.66 18.88 4.71
CA GLN A 307 -0.17 19.55 3.71
C GLN A 307 -1.62 19.05 3.73
N LEU A 308 -1.84 17.75 3.93
CA LEU A 308 -3.18 17.17 4.06
C LEU A 308 -3.88 17.57 5.38
N TYR A 309 -3.14 17.67 6.49
CA TYR A 309 -3.71 18.11 7.76
C TYR A 309 -4.15 19.57 7.72
N ILE A 310 -3.37 20.45 7.10
CA ILE A 310 -3.77 21.85 6.87
C ILE A 310 -5.10 21.92 6.08
N GLU A 311 -5.35 20.99 5.16
CA GLU A 311 -6.57 20.97 4.35
C GLU A 311 -7.78 20.34 5.06
N PHE A 312 -7.58 19.31 5.90
CA PHE A 312 -8.67 18.49 6.43
C PHE A 312 -8.80 18.40 7.95
N ASP A 313 -7.72 18.67 8.70
CA ASP A 313 -7.67 18.46 10.16
C ASP A 313 -6.58 19.34 10.81
N ASP A 314 -6.90 20.62 10.97
CA ASP A 314 -6.03 21.66 11.56
C ASP A 314 -5.53 21.28 12.97
N THR A 315 -6.34 20.51 13.72
CA THR A 315 -6.02 20.10 15.10
C THR A 315 -4.76 19.24 15.22
N LYS A 316 -4.32 18.60 14.12
CA LYS A 316 -3.14 17.73 14.07
C LYS A 316 -1.90 18.39 13.50
N VAL A 317 -2.01 19.64 13.04
CA VAL A 317 -0.88 20.37 12.43
C VAL A 317 0.23 20.58 13.46
N ASP A 318 -0.12 21.04 14.66
CA ASP A 318 0.87 21.23 15.73
C ASP A 318 1.51 19.88 16.15
N GLU A 319 0.71 18.82 16.25
CA GLU A 319 1.19 17.49 16.61
C GLU A 319 2.26 16.97 15.63
N ILE A 320 2.04 17.10 14.31
CA ILE A 320 3.02 16.63 13.33
C ILE A 320 4.26 17.53 13.28
N LEU A 321 4.08 18.85 13.42
CA LEU A 321 5.20 19.80 13.42
C LEU A 321 6.13 19.56 14.61
N GLU A 322 5.59 19.24 15.79
CA GLU A 322 6.38 18.95 16.99
C GLU A 322 7.07 17.58 16.89
N ASN A 323 6.36 16.55 16.43
CA ASN A 323 6.83 15.16 16.51
C ASN A 323 7.66 14.67 15.31
N SER A 324 7.68 15.40 14.19
CA SER A 324 8.46 15.02 13.02
C SER A 324 9.68 15.89 12.82
N ASP A 325 10.81 15.25 12.54
CA ASP A 325 12.07 15.89 12.12
C ASP A 325 12.33 15.73 10.60
N TYR A 326 11.41 15.09 9.88
CA TYR A 326 11.59 14.74 8.46
C TYR A 326 10.89 15.70 7.51
N ILE A 327 10.03 16.60 8.01
CA ILE A 327 9.28 17.54 7.18
C ILE A 327 10.24 18.43 6.38
N SER A 328 9.96 18.58 5.08
CA SER A 328 10.71 19.48 4.21
C SER A 328 10.47 20.94 4.60
N PHE A 329 11.51 21.65 5.01
CA PHE A 329 11.40 23.05 5.45
C PHE A 329 10.75 23.96 4.41
N VAL A 330 11.23 23.89 3.16
CA VAL A 330 10.78 24.78 2.08
C VAL A 330 9.29 24.57 1.77
N GLU A 331 8.85 23.32 1.72
CA GLU A 331 7.45 22.99 1.42
C GLU A 331 6.53 23.32 2.60
N ALA A 332 6.98 23.07 3.83
CA ALA A 332 6.24 23.41 5.04
C ALA A 332 6.07 24.92 5.19
N GLU A 333 7.13 25.69 4.99
CA GLU A 333 7.09 27.15 5.01
C GLU A 333 6.09 27.68 3.98
N LYS A 334 6.17 27.20 2.73
CA LYS A 334 5.27 27.61 1.65
C LYS A 334 3.82 27.23 1.92
N CYS A 335 3.54 26.01 2.40
CA CYS A 335 2.16 25.59 2.64
C CYS A 335 1.53 26.32 3.82
N LEU A 336 2.28 26.55 4.90
CA LEU A 336 1.83 27.30 6.07
C LEU A 336 1.57 28.78 5.71
N GLN A 337 2.45 29.40 4.93
CA GLN A 337 2.24 30.78 4.43
C GLN A 337 0.96 30.89 3.60
N ASN A 338 0.72 29.94 2.69
CA ASN A 338 -0.46 29.95 1.82
C ASN A 338 -1.78 29.67 2.55
N SER A 339 -1.73 28.89 3.64
CA SER A 339 -2.92 28.57 4.45
C SER A 339 -3.47 29.76 5.24
N GLY A 340 -2.66 30.80 5.46
CA GLY A 340 -3.00 31.90 6.35
C GLY A 340 -2.88 31.58 7.84
N ALA A 341 -2.50 30.35 8.21
CA ALA A 341 -2.30 29.93 9.60
C ALA A 341 -0.95 30.43 10.16
N SER A 342 -0.87 31.73 10.43
CA SER A 342 0.36 32.38 10.90
C SER A 342 0.88 31.85 12.24
N HIS A 343 -0.01 31.30 13.09
CA HIS A 343 0.38 30.74 14.38
C HIS A 343 1.18 29.43 14.24
N HIS A 344 0.77 28.50 13.36
CA HIS A 344 1.55 27.30 13.04
C HIS A 344 2.90 27.66 12.42
N LEU A 345 2.94 28.70 11.57
CA LEU A 345 4.18 29.18 10.97
C LEU A 345 5.16 29.73 12.02
N ALA A 346 4.67 30.49 13.00
CA ALA A 346 5.50 30.99 14.10
C ALA A 346 6.09 29.85 14.94
N LYS A 347 5.27 28.87 15.32
CA LYS A 347 5.72 27.66 16.03
C LYS A 347 6.75 26.86 15.22
N PHE A 348 6.54 26.74 13.91
CA PHE A 348 7.46 26.04 13.01
C PHE A 348 8.83 26.73 12.94
N TYR A 349 8.87 28.06 12.81
CA TYR A 349 10.13 28.81 12.84
C TYR A 349 10.83 28.73 14.21
N LYS A 350 10.07 28.79 15.31
CA LYS A 350 10.59 28.60 16.68
C LYS A 350 11.30 27.25 16.80
N LYS A 351 10.64 26.15 16.40
CA LYS A 351 11.23 24.79 16.43
C LYS A 351 12.53 24.70 15.61
N ASN A 352 12.58 25.36 14.46
CA ASN A 352 13.71 25.31 13.55
C ASN A 352 14.80 26.37 13.83
N LEU A 353 14.75 27.03 14.99
CA LEU A 353 15.71 28.05 15.43
C LEU A 353 15.82 29.27 14.48
N ARG A 354 14.75 29.56 13.74
CA ARG A 354 14.62 30.73 12.86
C ARG A 354 13.97 31.88 13.62
N ILE A 355 14.73 32.43 14.57
CA ILE A 355 14.24 33.36 15.59
C ILE A 355 13.67 34.63 14.95
N GLN A 356 14.38 35.23 14.00
CA GLN A 356 13.94 36.48 13.38
C GLN A 356 12.61 36.27 12.63
N GLU A 357 12.50 35.22 11.82
CA GLU A 357 11.29 34.91 11.06
C GLU A 357 10.11 34.55 11.96
N ALA A 358 10.36 33.84 13.07
CA ALA A 358 9.35 33.57 14.09
C ALA A 358 8.80 34.88 14.69
N LEU A 359 9.69 35.79 15.09
CA LEU A 359 9.33 37.08 15.67
C LEU A 359 8.62 37.99 14.67
N GLU A 360 9.00 37.97 13.39
CA GLU A 360 8.28 38.68 12.32
C GLU A 360 6.85 38.17 12.17
N CYS A 361 6.65 36.85 12.26
CA CYS A 361 5.31 36.25 12.22
C CYS A 361 4.49 36.67 13.45
N MET A 362 5.06 36.55 14.66
CA MET A 362 4.40 36.96 15.91
C MET A 362 4.01 38.44 15.88
N LYS A 363 4.89 39.31 15.36
CA LYS A 363 4.64 40.73 15.17
C LYS A 363 3.51 41.03 14.19
N LYS A 364 3.42 40.26 13.10
CA LYS A 364 2.33 40.37 12.10
C LYS A 364 0.98 39.89 12.64
N ILE A 365 0.98 38.86 13.49
CA ILE A 365 -0.24 38.34 14.14
C ILE A 365 -0.81 39.40 15.11
N GLY A 366 0.06 40.00 15.93
CA GLY A 366 -0.34 41.00 16.93
C GLY A 366 -1.12 40.41 18.11
N VAL A 367 -1.34 41.23 19.14
CA VAL A 367 -2.02 40.82 20.40
C VAL A 367 -3.54 40.70 20.23
N GLU A 368 -4.09 41.24 19.14
CA GLU A 368 -5.54 41.30 18.90
C GLU A 368 -6.17 39.94 18.53
N GLN A 369 -5.38 38.91 18.19
CA GLN A 369 -5.90 37.59 17.79
C GLN A 369 -6.02 36.56 18.93
N ILE A 370 -5.57 36.88 20.15
CA ILE A 370 -5.58 35.95 21.30
C ILE A 370 -6.99 35.35 21.53
N VAL A 371 -8.03 36.15 21.30
CA VAL A 371 -9.43 35.77 21.54
C VAL A 371 -9.94 34.70 20.56
N ASN A 372 -9.37 34.60 19.35
CA ASN A 372 -9.87 33.72 18.30
C ASN A 372 -9.09 32.41 18.16
N THR A 373 -7.78 32.43 18.47
CA THR A 373 -6.89 31.27 18.28
C THR A 373 -6.45 30.61 19.58
N GLY A 374 -6.61 31.29 20.72
CA GLY A 374 -6.03 30.83 22.00
C GLY A 374 -4.49 30.86 22.02
N TYR A 375 -3.87 31.41 20.98
CA TYR A 375 -2.43 31.55 20.85
C TYR A 375 -2.01 32.95 21.31
N ASP A 376 -1.10 33.04 22.27
CA ASP A 376 -0.51 34.31 22.71
C ASP A 376 0.85 34.53 22.04
N PRO A 377 0.91 35.29 20.93
CA PRO A 377 2.17 35.55 20.23
C PRO A 377 3.11 36.42 21.04
N LEU A 378 2.62 37.19 22.01
CA LEU A 378 3.47 38.05 22.82
C LEU A 378 4.22 37.24 23.87
N ASP A 379 3.54 36.31 24.56
CA ASP A 379 4.18 35.45 25.55
C ASP A 379 5.25 34.56 24.89
N ASP A 380 4.96 34.00 23.72
CA ASP A 380 5.92 33.21 22.93
C ASP A 380 7.10 34.06 22.43
N ALA A 381 6.84 35.31 22.01
CA ALA A 381 7.90 36.23 21.62
C ALA A 381 8.78 36.63 22.82
N ILE A 382 8.20 36.83 24.00
CA ILE A 382 8.96 37.12 25.22
C ILE A 382 9.89 35.95 25.54
N GLU A 383 9.38 34.72 25.54
CA GLU A 383 10.19 33.51 25.78
C GLU A 383 11.35 33.41 24.77
N LEU A 384 11.07 33.60 23.48
CA LEU A 384 12.09 33.58 22.43
C LEU A 384 13.14 34.69 22.58
N LEU A 385 12.74 35.90 22.97
CA LEU A 385 13.65 37.03 23.14
C LEU A 385 14.53 36.90 24.39
N VAL A 386 14.03 36.27 25.46
CA VAL A 386 14.84 35.92 26.63
C VAL A 386 15.93 34.91 26.24
N GLN A 387 15.60 33.92 25.41
CA GLN A 387 16.54 32.92 24.90
C GLN A 387 17.38 33.41 23.70
N CYS A 388 17.16 34.63 23.21
CA CYS A 388 17.85 35.14 22.03
C CYS A 388 19.29 35.57 22.36
N LYS A 389 20.25 35.17 21.53
CA LYS A 389 21.67 35.55 21.65
C LYS A 389 22.01 36.89 21.03
N ASP A 390 21.17 37.39 20.12
CA ASP A 390 21.41 38.62 19.38
C ASP A 390 20.77 39.82 20.09
N SER A 391 21.61 40.69 20.65
CA SER A 391 21.15 41.89 21.36
C SER A 391 20.39 42.86 20.46
N GLN A 392 20.69 42.93 19.16
CA GLN A 392 20.00 43.83 18.23
C GLN A 392 18.55 43.40 18.01
N LEU A 393 18.33 42.10 17.79
CA LEU A 393 16.98 41.53 17.68
C LEU A 393 16.19 41.72 18.99
N VAL A 394 16.85 41.56 20.15
CA VAL A 394 16.24 41.80 21.46
C VAL A 394 15.74 43.23 21.58
N PHE A 395 16.52 44.23 21.21
CA PHE A 395 16.08 45.62 21.26
C PHE A 395 15.01 45.95 20.21
N GLU A 396 15.14 45.44 18.99
CA GLU A 396 14.17 45.71 17.91
C GLU A 396 12.78 45.14 18.22
N TYR A 397 12.72 43.84 18.54
CA TYR A 397 11.45 43.17 18.83
C TYR A 397 10.98 43.42 20.26
N GLY A 398 11.90 43.68 21.19
CA GLY A 398 11.57 44.20 22.52
C GLY A 398 10.86 45.55 22.44
N LYS A 399 11.25 46.43 21.50
CA LYS A 399 10.52 47.69 21.24
C LYS A 399 9.08 47.45 20.82
N TRP A 400 8.84 46.45 19.98
CA TRP A 400 7.50 46.08 19.58
C TRP A 400 6.71 45.51 20.76
N ALA A 401 7.27 44.55 21.50
CA ALA A 401 6.63 43.92 22.65
C ALA A 401 6.25 44.95 23.74
N MET A 402 7.15 45.88 24.06
CA MET A 402 6.92 46.96 25.02
C MET A 402 5.83 47.95 24.58
N LYS A 403 5.62 48.14 23.28
CA LYS A 403 4.50 48.96 22.77
C LYS A 403 3.15 48.27 22.90
N GLN A 404 3.13 46.93 22.88
CA GLN A 404 1.90 46.14 22.97
C GLN A 404 1.45 45.98 24.42
N ASP A 405 2.34 45.45 25.27
CA ASP A 405 2.08 45.28 26.69
C ASP A 405 3.40 45.39 27.48
N PRO A 406 3.75 46.61 27.92
CA PRO A 406 5.01 46.84 28.60
C PRO A 406 5.11 46.14 29.96
N SER A 407 3.98 45.81 30.61
CA SER A 407 3.97 45.08 31.89
C SER A 407 4.43 43.63 31.76
N ARG A 408 4.11 42.97 30.63
CA ARG A 408 4.61 41.63 30.31
C ARG A 408 5.98 41.66 29.66
N ALA A 409 6.19 42.59 28.73
CA ALA A 409 7.39 42.68 27.91
C ALA A 409 8.64 43.12 28.69
N ILE A 410 8.51 43.77 29.86
CA ILE A 410 9.66 44.12 30.70
C ILE A 410 10.50 42.89 31.07
N LYS A 411 9.86 41.71 31.21
CA LYS A 411 10.53 40.42 31.44
C LYS A 411 11.59 40.11 30.39
N ILE A 412 11.41 40.59 29.16
CA ILE A 412 12.43 40.42 28.11
C ILE A 412 13.76 40.91 28.65
N PHE A 413 13.82 42.06 29.31
CA PHE A 413 15.05 42.67 29.81
C PHE A 413 15.40 42.25 31.24
N SER A 414 14.41 41.96 32.08
CA SER A 414 14.57 41.67 33.51
C SER A 414 14.55 40.18 33.90
N ASP A 415 14.59 39.25 32.94
CA ASP A 415 14.66 37.82 33.26
C ASP A 415 16.11 37.37 33.56
N PRO A 416 16.37 36.69 34.70
CA PRO A 416 17.71 36.22 35.05
C PRO A 416 18.20 35.05 34.18
N SER A 417 17.31 34.36 33.45
CA SER A 417 17.64 33.22 32.59
C SER A 417 18.06 33.61 31.17
N ARG A 418 18.20 34.91 30.89
CA ARG A 418 18.58 35.43 29.57
C ARG A 418 19.90 34.87 29.07
N GLU A 419 19.96 34.58 27.76
CA GLU A 419 21.18 34.07 27.13
C GLU A 419 22.18 35.17 26.72
N CYS A 420 21.70 36.36 26.32
CA CYS A 420 22.60 37.48 25.97
C CYS A 420 22.70 38.55 27.06
N THR A 421 23.94 39.00 27.27
CA THR A 421 24.27 40.14 28.13
C THR A 421 23.93 41.44 27.42
N LEU A 422 23.09 42.26 28.05
CA LEU A 422 22.79 43.61 27.57
C LEU A 422 23.53 44.66 28.39
N GLU A 423 23.89 45.77 27.76
CA GLU A 423 24.45 46.91 28.50
C GLU A 423 23.33 47.60 29.27
N HIS A 424 23.46 47.64 30.61
CA HIS A 424 22.45 48.21 31.51
C HIS A 424 22.08 49.66 31.16
N LYS A 425 23.06 50.48 30.75
CA LYS A 425 22.83 51.87 30.36
C LYS A 425 21.98 51.99 29.10
N GLU A 426 22.22 51.13 28.11
CA GLU A 426 21.42 51.08 26.88
C GLU A 426 19.99 50.63 27.16
N VAL A 427 19.80 49.63 28.03
CA VAL A 427 18.46 49.18 28.45
C VAL A 427 17.71 50.29 29.19
N LEU A 428 18.37 51.00 30.11
CA LEU A 428 17.74 52.12 30.84
C LEU A 428 17.35 53.28 29.91
N LEU A 429 18.19 53.62 28.93
CA LEU A 429 17.87 54.61 27.90
C LEU A 429 16.68 54.16 27.04
N PHE A 430 16.65 52.89 26.65
CA PHE A 430 15.55 52.30 25.90
C PHE A 430 14.21 52.35 26.67
N LEU A 431 14.23 51.96 27.96
CA LEU A 431 13.03 51.93 28.80
C LEU A 431 12.49 53.34 29.12
N GLN A 432 13.33 54.37 29.00
CA GLN A 432 12.90 55.77 29.17
C GLN A 432 11.74 56.15 28.23
N GLU A 433 11.71 55.58 27.01
CA GLU A 433 10.65 55.84 26.03
C GLU A 433 9.26 55.34 26.47
N PHE A 434 9.20 54.40 27.43
CA PHE A 434 7.97 53.75 27.89
C PHE A 434 7.49 54.22 29.27
N GLY A 435 8.30 55.01 29.97
CA GLY A 435 7.95 55.66 31.23
C GLY A 435 8.88 55.28 32.39
N LYS A 436 8.99 56.19 33.38
CA LYS A 436 9.86 56.05 34.56
C LYS A 436 9.59 54.76 35.35
N TYR A 437 8.35 54.29 35.38
CA TYR A 437 7.96 53.07 36.09
C TYR A 437 8.77 51.83 35.63
N TYR A 438 8.92 51.62 34.33
CA TYR A 438 9.65 50.46 33.81
C TYR A 438 11.16 50.58 34.02
N GLN A 439 11.70 51.80 34.06
CA GLN A 439 13.10 52.02 34.46
C GLN A 439 13.32 51.65 35.92
N ILE A 440 12.38 51.99 36.82
CA ILE A 440 12.41 51.59 38.24
C ILE A 440 12.31 50.08 38.37
N GLU A 441 11.40 49.44 37.64
CA GLU A 441 11.22 47.98 37.68
C GLU A 441 12.51 47.26 37.24
N TYR A 442 13.14 47.72 36.16
CA TYR A 442 14.43 47.17 35.71
C TYR A 442 15.57 47.47 36.69
N MET A 443 15.69 48.68 37.22
CA MET A 443 16.68 49.00 38.27
C MET A 443 16.47 48.14 39.53
N GLY A 444 15.21 47.89 39.90
CA GLY A 444 14.83 46.98 40.97
C GLY A 444 15.31 45.56 40.69
N TYR A 445 15.10 45.05 39.48
CA TYR A 445 15.69 43.77 39.06
C TYR A 445 17.22 43.77 39.20
N LEU A 446 17.91 44.82 38.72
CA LEU A 446 19.37 44.88 38.79
C LEU A 446 19.90 44.84 40.22
N ILE A 447 19.24 45.52 41.14
CA ILE A 447 19.67 45.63 42.53
C ILE A 447 19.27 44.39 43.35
N PHE A 448 18.01 43.97 43.25
CA PHE A 448 17.45 42.93 44.14
C PHE A 448 17.60 41.51 43.59
N VAL A 449 17.68 41.33 42.27
CA VAL A 449 17.76 40.01 41.64
C VAL A 449 19.15 39.77 41.05
N ALA A 450 19.66 40.69 40.24
CA ALA A 450 20.99 40.56 39.65
C ALA A 450 22.13 40.93 40.62
N GLY A 451 21.81 41.49 41.79
CA GLY A 451 22.76 41.75 42.89
C GLY A 451 23.76 42.88 42.62
N SER A 452 23.41 43.86 41.79
CA SER A 452 24.28 45.00 41.49
C SER A 452 24.49 45.91 42.71
N THR A 453 25.75 46.21 43.01
CA THR A 453 26.15 47.11 44.11
C THR A 453 26.56 48.51 43.63
N ASP A 454 26.19 48.88 42.40
CA ASP A 454 26.56 50.17 41.80
C ASP A 454 25.86 51.35 42.52
N PRO A 455 26.60 52.22 43.24
CA PRO A 455 26.00 53.33 43.99
C PRO A 455 25.20 54.29 43.11
N GLU A 456 25.54 54.44 41.83
CA GLU A 456 24.82 55.31 40.90
C GLU A 456 23.41 54.78 40.63
N LEU A 457 23.27 53.46 40.40
CA LEU A 457 21.96 52.81 40.18
C LEU A 457 21.08 52.89 41.44
N HIS A 458 21.66 52.67 42.63
CA HIS A 458 20.93 52.78 43.90
C HIS A 458 20.42 54.19 44.15
N THR A 459 21.26 55.19 43.85
CA THR A 459 20.89 56.61 44.01
C THR A 459 19.82 57.02 42.99
N GLN A 460 19.96 56.61 41.72
CA GLN A 460 18.98 56.89 40.67
C GLN A 460 17.62 56.25 40.97
N LEU A 461 17.59 55.00 41.42
CA LEU A 461 16.36 54.32 41.84
C LEU A 461 15.67 55.09 42.98
N GLY A 462 16.44 55.50 43.99
CA GLY A 462 15.91 56.27 45.12
C GLY A 462 15.27 57.60 44.69
N ILE A 463 15.92 58.34 43.79
CA ILE A 463 15.39 59.60 43.25
C ILE A 463 14.09 59.34 42.47
N TYR A 464 14.07 58.34 41.59
CA TYR A 464 12.90 58.04 40.74
C TYR A 464 11.69 57.58 41.55
N CYS A 465 11.90 56.82 42.64
CA CYS A 465 10.85 56.45 43.57
C CYS A 465 10.27 57.66 44.32
N ILE A 466 11.13 58.62 44.73
CA ILE A 466 10.67 59.86 45.38
C ILE A 466 9.85 60.70 44.41
N ASP A 467 10.31 60.86 43.16
CA ASP A 467 9.59 61.60 42.12
C ASP A 467 8.19 61.01 41.86
N LEU A 468 8.08 59.67 41.74
CA LEU A 468 6.78 59.00 41.57
C LEU A 468 5.84 59.20 42.77
N LEU A 469 6.37 59.15 43.99
CA LEU A 469 5.57 59.37 45.20
C LEU A 469 5.11 60.82 45.33
N GLN A 470 5.88 61.78 44.80
CA GLN A 470 5.46 63.19 44.75
C GLN A 470 4.42 63.43 43.65
N GLU A 471 4.58 62.81 42.49
CA GLU A 471 3.61 62.86 41.37
C GLU A 471 2.27 62.19 41.74
N ALA A 472 2.27 61.12 42.54
CA ALA A 472 1.05 60.43 42.99
C ALA A 472 0.31 61.11 44.17
N ASN A 473 0.96 62.05 44.86
CA ASN A 473 0.39 62.82 45.98
C ASN A 473 -0.14 64.21 45.55
N GLN A 474 -0.05 64.55 44.26
CA GLN A 474 -0.71 65.69 43.62
C GLN A 474 -1.96 65.20 42.89
#